data_AF-A0A820GSQ6-F1
#
_entry.id   AF-A0A820GSQ6-F1
#
_cell.length_a   1.000
_cell.length_b   1.000
_cell.length_c   1.000
_cell.angle_alpha   90.00
_cell.angle_beta   90.00
_cell.angle_gamma   90.00
#
_symmetry.space_group_name_H-M   'P 1'
#
loop_
_entity.id
_entity.type
_entity.pdbx_description
1 polymer ?
#
loop_
_entity_poly.entity_id
_entity_poly.type
_entity_poly.pdbx_seq_one_letter_code
_entity_poly.pdbx_strand_id
1 'polypeptide(L)'
;KDGSLKFWRYANRTCRVLLYTNIKNEFIRYGGKSPVHSHLPDPSASEIRNLREAMRRRTENETTPPQQIAEQEVRQALLTAEALAVLPGINNMGMVLVFSCHNLTHHRRKITPPLPQSSSFSIPESYTRDYSDKDRLLLHDSADPTFQLK
;
A
#
# COMPACT_ATOMS: atom_id res chain seq x y z
N LYS A 1 -22.71 -30.93 2.26
CA LYS A 1 -21.97 -30.25 3.36
C LYS A 1 -20.92 -29.40 2.65
N ASP A 2 -21.36 -28.27 2.12
CA ASP A 2 -20.62 -27.57 1.08
C ASP A 2 -19.78 -26.48 1.74
N GLY A 3 -18.92 -26.92 2.65
CA GLY A 3 -18.02 -26.05 3.39
C GLY A 3 -16.78 -25.80 2.56
N SER A 4 -16.85 -24.85 1.63
CA SER A 4 -15.68 -24.42 0.87
C SER A 4 -14.60 -23.90 1.82
N LEU A 5 -13.46 -24.57 1.79
CA LEU A 5 -12.28 -24.28 2.60
C LEU A 5 -11.39 -23.28 1.87
N LYS A 6 -10.95 -22.25 2.59
CA LYS A 6 -9.86 -21.36 2.17
C LYS A 6 -8.59 -21.77 2.90
N PHE A 7 -7.44 -21.64 2.25
CA PHE A 7 -6.15 -21.84 2.89
C PHE A 7 -5.26 -20.61 2.72
N TRP A 8 -4.46 -20.34 3.74
CA TRP A 8 -3.53 -19.22 3.80
C TRP A 8 -2.14 -19.76 4.06
N ARG A 9 -1.15 -19.23 3.35
CA ARG A 9 0.26 -19.53 3.58
C ARG A 9 0.89 -18.39 4.34
N TYR A 10 1.73 -18.72 5.33
CA TYR A 10 2.50 -17.72 6.04
C TYR A 10 3.47 -16.98 5.09
N ALA A 11 3.70 -15.69 5.33
CA ALA A 11 4.51 -14.85 4.45
C ALA A 11 5.98 -15.31 4.36
N ASN A 12 6.53 -15.87 5.45
CA ASN A 12 7.85 -16.47 5.42
C ASN A 12 7.85 -17.75 4.57
N ARG A 13 8.56 -17.72 3.45
CA ARG A 13 8.59 -18.83 2.47
C ARG A 13 9.16 -20.13 3.04
N THR A 14 10.02 -20.04 4.07
CA THR A 14 10.60 -21.22 4.73
C THR A 14 9.59 -21.93 5.63
N CYS A 15 8.58 -21.20 6.11
CA CYS A 15 7.46 -21.76 6.85
C CYS A 15 6.49 -22.49 5.91
N ARG A 16 6.26 -23.78 6.17
CA ARG A 16 5.39 -24.66 5.37
C ARG A 16 4.03 -24.94 6.01
N VAL A 17 3.69 -24.20 7.07
CA VAL A 17 2.39 -24.27 7.72
C VAL A 17 1.35 -23.60 6.82
N LEU A 18 0.20 -24.26 6.70
CA LEU A 18 -1.00 -23.73 6.08
C LEU A 18 -2.07 -23.51 7.14
N LEU A 19 -2.72 -22.35 7.12
CA LEU A 19 -3.88 -22.05 7.94
C LEU A 19 -5.15 -22.29 7.12
N TYR A 20 -6.05 -23.13 7.61
CA TYR A 20 -7.34 -23.39 6.97
C TYR A 20 -8.43 -22.59 7.68
N THR A 21 -9.22 -21.87 6.88
CA THR A 21 -10.40 -21.13 7.36
C THR A 21 -11.63 -21.51 6.55
N ASN A 22 -12.82 -21.27 7.09
CA ASN A 22 -14.04 -21.35 6.29
C ASN A 22 -14.19 -20.11 5.38
N ILE A 23 -15.27 -20.06 4.60
CA ILE A 23 -15.62 -18.90 3.77
C ILE A 23 -15.79 -17.59 4.55
N LYS A 24 -16.19 -17.66 5.83
CA LYS A 24 -16.33 -16.53 6.76
C LYS A 24 -15.01 -16.14 7.43
N ASN A 25 -13.89 -16.73 7.01
CA ASN A 25 -12.55 -16.55 7.58
C ASN A 25 -12.41 -16.99 9.05
N GLU A 26 -13.30 -17.86 9.54
CA GLU A 26 -13.16 -18.46 10.88
C GLU A 26 -12.09 -19.56 10.84
N PHE A 27 -11.23 -19.58 11.86
CA PHE A 27 -10.18 -20.59 12.02
C PHE A 27 -10.78 -21.99 12.11
N ILE A 28 -10.20 -22.93 11.36
CA ILE A 28 -10.57 -24.35 11.45
C ILE A 28 -9.40 -25.16 12.02
N ARG A 29 -8.25 -25.12 11.34
CA ARG A 29 -7.05 -25.88 11.73
C ARG A 29 -5.79 -25.39 11.03
N TYR A 30 -4.65 -25.80 11.56
CA TYR A 30 -3.37 -25.78 10.83
C TYR A 30 -3.18 -27.08 10.03
N GLY A 31 -2.37 -27.01 8.98
CA GLY A 31 -1.94 -28.18 8.19
C GLY A 31 -0.73 -27.85 7.31
N GLY A 32 -0.57 -28.58 6.20
CA GLY A 32 0.61 -28.51 5.33
C GLY A 32 1.57 -29.68 5.56
N LYS A 33 2.82 -29.56 5.08
CA LYS A 33 3.85 -30.61 5.28
C LYS A 33 4.29 -30.73 6.75
N SER A 34 4.18 -29.62 7.49
CA SER A 34 4.38 -29.57 8.94
C SER A 34 3.32 -28.62 9.51
N PRO A 35 2.59 -29.02 10.57
CA PRO A 35 1.65 -28.12 11.26
C PRO A 35 2.35 -27.18 12.25
N VAL A 36 3.68 -27.28 12.42
CA VAL A 36 4.46 -26.49 13.39
C VAL A 36 5.24 -25.39 12.68
N HIS A 37 5.16 -24.17 13.21
CA HIS A 37 5.95 -23.03 12.74
C HIS A 37 7.44 -23.24 13.03
N SER A 38 8.29 -23.02 12.03
CA SER A 38 9.76 -23.14 12.15
C SER A 38 10.43 -21.85 12.64
N HIS A 39 9.65 -20.92 13.17
CA HIS A 39 10.10 -19.58 13.56
C HIS A 39 9.24 -19.07 14.72
N LEU A 40 9.79 -18.11 15.45
CA LEU A 40 9.05 -17.39 16.48
C LEU A 40 8.03 -16.43 15.83
N PRO A 41 6.95 -16.09 16.55
CA PRO A 41 6.10 -14.98 16.15
C PRO A 41 6.90 -13.68 16.11
N ASP A 42 6.59 -12.83 15.14
CA ASP A 42 7.15 -11.47 15.02
C ASP A 42 6.04 -10.45 15.35
N PRO A 43 5.90 -10.06 16.64
CA PRO A 43 4.87 -9.12 17.05
C PRO A 43 5.08 -7.74 16.42
N SER A 44 6.33 -7.31 16.26
CA SER A 44 6.68 -6.00 15.70
C SER A 44 6.15 -5.83 14.27
N ALA A 45 6.29 -6.86 13.42
CA ALA A 45 5.75 -6.84 12.07
C ALA A 45 4.22 -6.76 12.04
N SER A 46 3.55 -7.38 13.02
CA SER A 46 2.09 -7.31 13.13
C SER A 46 1.61 -5.92 13.56
N GLU A 47 2.31 -5.27 14.48
CA GLU A 47 2.03 -3.90 14.94
C GLU A 47 2.20 -2.90 13.79
N ILE A 48 3.30 -2.98 13.06
CA ILE A 48 3.58 -2.12 11.91
C ILE A 48 2.52 -2.31 10.82
N ARG A 49 2.09 -3.55 10.57
CA ARG A 49 1.02 -3.83 9.60
C ARG A 49 -0.30 -3.19 10.04
N ASN A 50 -0.66 -3.31 11.32
CA ASN A 50 -1.89 -2.72 11.84
C ASN A 50 -1.86 -1.19 11.76
N LEU A 51 -0.73 -0.56 12.11
CA LEU A 51 -0.51 0.87 11.94
C LEU A 51 -0.70 1.30 10.48
N ARG A 52 -0.07 0.61 9.53
CA ARG A 52 -0.20 0.92 8.10
C ARG A 52 -1.64 0.81 7.61
N GLU A 53 -2.37 -0.19 8.07
CA GLU A 53 -3.78 -0.37 7.72
C GLU A 53 -4.67 0.73 8.32
N ALA A 54 -4.43 1.16 9.56
CA ALA A 54 -5.13 2.28 10.18
C ALA A 54 -4.89 3.58 9.40
N MET A 55 -3.63 3.86 9.07
CA MET A 55 -3.24 5.02 8.26
C MET A 55 -3.86 4.98 6.86
N ARG A 56 -3.89 3.82 6.21
CA ARG A 56 -4.56 3.64 4.91
C ARG A 56 -6.04 3.95 5.01
N ARG A 57 -6.75 3.35 5.97
CA ARG A 57 -8.19 3.56 6.16
C ARG A 57 -8.53 5.02 6.38
N ARG A 58 -7.74 5.75 7.18
CA ARG A 58 -7.97 7.19 7.38
C ARG A 58 -7.65 8.00 6.13
N THR A 59 -6.57 7.67 5.43
CA THR A 59 -6.20 8.36 4.18
C THR A 59 -7.26 8.20 3.10
N GLU A 60 -7.96 7.07 3.06
CA GLU A 60 -9.06 6.81 2.13
C GLU A 60 -10.36 7.55 2.50
N ASN A 61 -10.62 7.72 3.80
CA ASN A 61 -11.90 8.25 4.30
C ASN A 61 -11.86 9.74 4.68
N GLU A 62 -10.68 10.30 4.94
CA GLU A 62 -10.51 11.67 5.43
C GLU A 62 -9.84 12.58 4.40
N THR A 63 -10.10 13.88 4.50
CA THR A 63 -9.41 14.91 3.71
C THR A 63 -8.10 15.37 4.32
N THR A 64 -7.77 14.90 5.53
CA THR A 64 -6.54 15.20 6.26
C THR A 64 -5.30 14.85 5.42
N PRO A 65 -4.26 15.70 5.39
CA PRO A 65 -3.01 15.38 4.72
C PRO A 65 -2.39 14.06 5.24
N PRO A 66 -1.88 13.18 4.37
CA PRO A 66 -1.33 11.88 4.77
C PRO A 66 -0.22 11.97 5.84
N GLN A 67 0.58 13.04 5.81
CA GLN A 67 1.62 13.27 6.81
C GLN A 67 1.02 13.49 8.21
N GLN A 68 -0.04 14.29 8.31
CA GLN A 68 -0.71 14.54 9.61
C GLN A 68 -1.39 13.27 10.13
N ILE A 69 -1.99 12.47 9.24
CA ILE A 69 -2.54 11.15 9.60
C ILE A 69 -1.41 10.26 10.15
N ALA A 70 -0.27 10.18 9.46
CA ALA A 70 0.87 9.38 9.92
C ALA A 70 1.36 9.76 11.30
N GLU A 71 1.55 11.05 11.55
CA GLU A 71 2.00 11.55 12.86
C GLU A 71 0.97 11.24 13.98
N GLN A 72 -0.32 11.38 13.69
CA GLN A 72 -1.38 11.06 14.65
C GLN A 72 -1.45 9.56 14.95
N GLU A 73 -1.47 8.72 13.91
CA GLU A 73 -1.57 7.27 14.07
C GLU A 73 -0.35 6.69 14.78
N VAL A 74 0.86 7.19 14.48
CA VAL A 74 2.09 6.75 15.16
C VAL A 74 2.07 7.14 16.63
N ARG A 75 1.57 8.34 16.98
CA ARG A 75 1.45 8.77 18.38
C ARG A 75 0.39 7.99 19.15
N GLN A 76 -0.70 7.60 18.49
CA GLN A 76 -1.77 6.81 19.10
C GLN A 76 -1.43 5.33 19.19
N ALA A 77 -0.63 4.82 18.26
CA ALA A 77 -0.17 3.44 18.28
C ALA A 77 0.81 3.27 19.45
N LEU A 78 0.39 2.49 20.44
CA LEU A 78 1.23 2.05 21.57
C LEU A 78 2.22 0.98 21.08
N LEU A 79 3.13 1.38 20.19
CA LEU A 79 4.09 0.49 19.54
C LEU A 79 5.18 0.07 20.51
N THR A 80 5.65 -1.17 20.36
CA THR A 80 6.85 -1.64 21.04
C THR A 80 8.11 -0.92 20.54
N ALA A 81 9.16 -0.90 21.37
CA ALA A 81 10.46 -0.32 20.98
C ALA A 81 11.03 -1.00 19.71
N GLU A 82 10.81 -2.31 19.58
CA GLU A 82 11.20 -3.10 18.41
C GLU A 82 10.46 -2.63 17.15
N ALA A 83 9.14 -2.43 17.23
CA ALA A 83 8.35 -1.92 16.11
C ALA A 83 8.76 -0.48 15.72
N LEU A 84 9.01 0.38 16.71
CA LEU A 84 9.46 1.76 16.48
C LEU A 84 10.82 1.82 15.78
N ALA A 85 11.74 0.92 16.12
CA ALA A 85 13.07 0.86 15.52
C ALA A 85 13.04 0.49 14.01
N VAL A 86 11.99 -0.21 13.57
CA VAL A 86 11.80 -0.63 12.17
C VAL A 86 11.06 0.42 11.35
N LEU A 87 10.38 1.39 11.98
CA LEU A 87 9.71 2.45 11.26
C LEU A 87 10.74 3.37 10.59
N PRO A 88 10.56 3.70 9.29
CA PRO A 88 11.33 4.78 8.70
C PRO A 88 11.05 6.06 9.49
N GLY A 89 12.09 6.87 9.73
CA GLY A 89 11.93 8.13 10.46
C GLY A 89 10.75 8.95 9.93
N ILE A 90 10.05 9.67 10.81
CA ILE A 90 8.77 10.32 10.54
C ILE A 90 8.78 11.16 9.25
N ASN A 91 9.89 11.83 8.97
CA ASN A 91 10.10 12.64 7.77
C ASN A 91 10.00 11.83 6.44
N ASN A 92 10.23 10.52 6.49
CA ASN A 92 10.18 9.60 5.34
C ASN A 92 8.86 8.82 5.25
N MET A 93 8.03 8.79 6.31
CA MET A 93 6.77 8.04 6.29
C MET A 93 5.75 8.60 5.29
N GLY A 94 5.70 9.93 5.14
CA GLY A 94 4.83 10.58 4.16
C GLY A 94 5.10 10.11 2.72
N MET A 95 6.37 9.93 2.35
CA MET A 95 6.73 9.44 1.02
C MET A 95 6.35 7.97 0.82
N VAL A 96 6.62 7.10 1.80
CA VAL A 96 6.35 5.65 1.70
C VAL A 96 4.86 5.34 1.47
N LEU A 97 3.97 6.15 2.03
CA LEU A 97 2.52 5.99 1.87
C LEU A 97 2.03 6.49 0.51
N VAL A 98 2.58 7.59 0.00
CA VAL A 98 2.20 8.15 -1.31
C VAL A 98 2.53 7.17 -2.43
N PHE A 99 3.68 6.48 -2.37
CA PHE A 99 4.06 5.49 -3.38
C PHE A 99 3.13 4.26 -3.41
N SER A 100 2.57 3.85 -2.27
CA SER A 100 1.59 2.74 -2.23
C SER A 100 0.17 3.16 -2.65
N CYS A 101 -0.12 4.46 -2.62
CA CYS A 101 -1.42 5.03 -3.00
C CYS A 101 -1.47 5.55 -4.46
N HIS A 102 -0.42 5.39 -5.27
CA HIS A 102 -0.43 5.83 -6.67
C HIS A 102 -1.50 5.15 -7.55
N ASN A 103 -2.05 4.00 -7.12
CA ASN A 103 -3.22 3.39 -7.77
C ASN A 103 -4.57 4.00 -7.33
N LEU A 104 -4.60 4.86 -6.31
CA LEU A 104 -5.81 5.54 -5.83
C LEU A 104 -5.92 6.98 -6.33
N THR A 105 -4.83 7.57 -6.84
CA THR A 105 -4.82 8.93 -7.39
C THR A 105 -5.64 9.11 -8.67
N HIS A 106 -6.11 8.03 -9.30
CA HIS A 106 -7.00 8.13 -10.46
C HIS A 106 -8.47 8.39 -10.10
N HIS A 107 -8.90 8.15 -8.85
CA HIS A 107 -10.30 8.37 -8.46
C HIS A 107 -10.55 9.73 -7.78
N ARG A 108 -9.50 10.47 -7.43
CA ARG A 108 -9.59 11.74 -6.70
C ARG A 108 -9.46 12.98 -7.59
N ARG A 109 -10.15 13.02 -8.74
CA ARG A 109 -10.27 14.23 -9.58
C ARG A 109 -11.71 14.52 -10.00
N LYS A 110 -12.62 14.71 -9.04
CA LYS A 110 -13.92 15.40 -9.29
C LYS A 110 -14.41 16.22 -8.09
N ILE A 111 -13.50 16.82 -7.33
CA ILE A 111 -13.88 17.92 -6.44
C ILE A 111 -12.86 19.01 -6.65
N THR A 112 -13.20 19.93 -7.55
CA THR A 112 -12.51 21.20 -7.73
C THR A 112 -12.63 21.96 -6.41
N PRO A 113 -11.54 22.23 -5.66
CA PRO A 113 -11.63 23.17 -4.56
C PRO A 113 -12.00 24.55 -5.14
N PRO A 114 -12.89 25.33 -4.50
CA PRO A 114 -13.12 26.71 -4.92
C PRO A 114 -11.79 27.47 -4.82
N LEU A 115 -11.38 28.05 -5.95
CA LEU A 115 -10.17 28.86 -6.04
C LEU A 115 -10.28 30.05 -5.07
N PRO A 116 -9.24 30.35 -4.27
CA PRO A 116 -9.18 31.61 -3.55
C PRO A 116 -9.10 32.76 -4.56
N GLN A 117 -10.08 33.66 -4.52
CA GLN A 117 -10.09 34.92 -5.29
C GLN A 117 -9.17 35.95 -4.64
N SER A 118 -7.87 35.66 -4.53
CA SER A 118 -6.88 36.63 -4.12
C SER A 118 -5.85 36.86 -5.23
N SER A 119 -5.91 38.05 -5.80
CA SER A 119 -5.03 38.58 -6.83
C SER A 119 -3.62 38.85 -6.27
N SER A 120 -2.71 37.89 -6.45
CA SER A 120 -1.29 38.12 -6.76
C SER A 120 -0.49 36.84 -6.50
N PHE A 121 -0.37 35.98 -7.52
CA PHE A 121 0.69 34.98 -7.55
C PHE A 121 1.40 35.15 -8.89
N SER A 122 2.62 35.68 -8.85
CA SER A 122 3.51 35.71 -10.01
C SER A 122 4.01 34.28 -10.27
N ILE A 123 3.66 33.76 -11.44
CA ILE A 123 4.17 32.47 -11.94
C ILE A 123 5.69 32.64 -12.15
N PRO A 124 6.54 31.76 -11.61
CA PRO A 124 7.98 31.78 -11.91
C PRO A 124 8.21 31.63 -13.42
N GLU A 125 9.13 32.41 -13.98
CA GLU A 125 9.55 32.37 -15.40
C GLU A 125 10.04 30.98 -15.88
N SER A 126 10.21 30.01 -14.97
CA SER A 126 10.57 28.63 -15.29
C SER A 126 9.39 27.78 -15.79
N TYR A 127 8.18 28.32 -15.87
CA TYR A 127 7.00 27.62 -16.39
C TYR A 127 6.45 28.33 -17.64
N THR A 128 7.00 27.97 -18.79
CA THR A 128 6.32 28.08 -20.08
C THR A 128 5.99 26.68 -20.58
N ARG A 129 4.73 26.50 -20.99
CA ARG A 129 4.22 25.29 -21.61
C ARG A 129 3.86 25.64 -23.03
N ASP A 130 4.45 24.92 -23.98
CA ASP A 130 4.04 24.79 -25.39
C ASP A 130 5.01 23.75 -25.98
N TYR A 131 4.63 22.67 -26.67
CA TYR A 131 3.53 22.31 -27.58
C TYR A 131 3.39 20.75 -27.53
N SER A 132 2.53 19.99 -28.19
CA SER A 132 1.38 20.11 -29.10
C SER A 132 0.83 18.68 -29.22
N ASP A 133 -0.48 18.53 -29.40
CA ASP A 133 -1.21 17.27 -29.54
C ASP A 133 -1.02 16.64 -30.94
N LYS A 134 0.22 16.49 -31.43
CA LYS A 134 0.53 15.99 -32.78
C LYS A 134 1.52 14.82 -32.90
N ASP A 135 2.18 14.38 -31.84
CA ASP A 135 3.05 13.18 -31.90
C ASP A 135 2.35 11.90 -31.40
N ARG A 136 1.02 11.88 -31.52
CA ARG A 136 0.27 10.64 -31.58
C ARG A 136 0.15 10.25 -33.05
N LEU A 137 1.13 9.51 -33.56
CA LEU A 137 0.98 8.39 -34.51
C LEU A 137 2.35 7.93 -35.04
N LEU A 138 2.45 6.62 -35.27
CA LEU A 138 3.56 5.86 -35.86
C LEU A 138 4.58 5.27 -34.88
N LEU A 139 4.22 4.13 -34.30
CA LEU A 139 5.00 2.92 -34.53
C LEU A 139 4.05 1.71 -34.48
N HIS A 140 3.79 1.21 -35.68
CA HIS A 140 3.17 -0.07 -35.98
C HIS A 140 3.95 -1.23 -35.36
N ASP A 141 3.19 -2.23 -34.95
CA ASP A 141 3.40 -3.66 -35.14
C ASP A 141 4.84 -4.15 -35.43
N SER A 142 5.39 -4.94 -34.51
CA SER A 142 5.97 -6.23 -34.91
C SER A 142 5.92 -7.24 -33.76
N ALA A 143 5.34 -8.39 -34.10
CA ALA A 143 5.53 -9.69 -33.45
C ALA A 143 7.04 -9.99 -33.27
N ASP A 144 7.51 -10.78 -32.31
CA ASP A 144 7.17 -12.18 -32.07
C ASP A 144 7.75 -12.65 -30.71
N PRO A 145 7.29 -13.80 -30.17
CA PRO A 145 7.74 -14.40 -28.92
C PRO A 145 9.00 -15.23 -29.13
N THR A 146 9.62 -15.67 -28.02
CA THR A 146 10.32 -16.95 -27.79
C THR A 146 11.57 -16.72 -26.95
N PHE A 147 11.49 -16.99 -25.65
CA PHE A 147 12.67 -17.34 -24.85
C PHE A 147 12.27 -18.45 -23.87
N GLN A 148 12.46 -19.69 -24.33
CA GLN A 148 12.78 -20.82 -23.46
C GLN A 148 14.30 -20.99 -23.50
N LEU A 149 14.92 -21.14 -22.33
CA LEU A 149 16.28 -21.66 -22.23
C LEU A 149 16.42 -22.52 -20.97
N LYS A 150 16.51 -23.82 -21.27
CA LYS A 150 17.27 -24.93 -20.63
C LYS A 150 17.14 -25.16 -19.14
#